data_AF-A0A327WUD3-F1
#
_entry.id   AF-A0A327WUD3-F1
#
_cell.length_a   1.000
_cell.length_b   1.000
_cell.length_c   1.000
_cell.angle_alpha   90.00
_cell.angle_beta   90.00
_cell.angle_gamma   90.00
#
_symmetry.space_group_name_H-M   'P 1'
#
loop_
_entity.id
_entity.type
_entity.pdbx_description
1 polymer ?
#
loop_
_entity_poly.entity_id
_entity_poly.type
_entity_poly.pdbx_seq_one_letter_code
_entity_poly.pdbx_strand_id
1 'polypeptide(L)'
;MNTITWCTKPYAELSRDELYAILALRQQVFVVEQACAYLDADGEDHKALHIMAWQQQQLVGYARVFHASGTIAAPKQHHHGADPDVHRIGRVIIAPQARGQQLGRTLMQRAMQLALSHSGSSEIVIGAQTYLLSFYQDLGFISEGDVYLEDGIEHQDMRYSGPMPNVAAADLCHPEQALTALVAADPELSPTAAALANELQLPNEDSAHPFVLELTQLGLQLRWKPHPKVTPLQIDFVGGTQGWRRQAGGMRDEAIARAFGLQKGHRPDILDATAGLGRDGMILAHAGCHVRFLERNRTIHALLSDAIYRASHSDSIGDWVSERVRVLGPGSLLQDEYTAQLASKPPMAIYLDPMFPHRDKSAAVKKDMQMLQALVGSDDDSDGLLAPALALATHRVVVKRPAKAPFLAGQAPHAQVSSKKHRFDIYIKQAY
;
A
#
# COMPACT_ATOMS: atom_id res chain seq x y z
N MET A 1 -8.67 -15.61 -23.66
CA MET A 1 -8.13 -16.35 -22.51
C MET A 1 -8.57 -15.60 -21.26
N ASN A 2 -9.25 -16.26 -20.33
CA ASN A 2 -9.74 -15.60 -19.13
C ASN A 2 -8.57 -15.41 -18.16
N THR A 3 -8.17 -14.17 -17.93
CA THR A 3 -7.05 -13.81 -17.04
C THR A 3 -7.35 -14.21 -15.60
N ILE A 4 -6.36 -14.79 -14.92
CA ILE A 4 -6.41 -15.08 -13.49
C ILE A 4 -5.72 -13.94 -12.73
N THR A 5 -6.45 -13.32 -11.81
CA THR A 5 -5.94 -12.31 -10.89
C THR A 5 -5.58 -12.97 -9.56
N TRP A 6 -4.33 -12.85 -9.14
CA TRP A 6 -3.87 -13.41 -7.87
C TRP A 6 -3.85 -12.34 -6.79
N CYS A 7 -4.22 -12.72 -5.57
CA CYS A 7 -4.22 -11.81 -4.43
C CYS A 7 -3.81 -12.59 -3.19
N THR A 8 -2.97 -11.99 -2.34
CA THR A 8 -2.54 -12.56 -1.06
C THR A 8 -2.87 -11.60 0.06
N LYS A 9 -3.66 -11.97 1.08
CA LYS A 9 -3.99 -11.06 2.19
C LYS A 9 -3.83 -11.74 3.54
N PRO A 10 -3.38 -11.06 4.61
CA PRO A 10 -3.63 -11.55 5.97
C PRO A 10 -5.14 -11.54 6.25
N TYR A 11 -5.58 -12.37 7.19
CA TYR A 11 -6.99 -12.47 7.56
C TYR A 11 -7.65 -11.12 7.82
N ALA A 12 -6.94 -10.22 8.52
CA ALA A 12 -7.45 -8.90 8.89
C ALA A 12 -7.80 -7.99 7.71
N GLU A 13 -7.29 -8.28 6.51
CA GLU A 13 -7.49 -7.48 5.29
C GLU A 13 -8.45 -8.12 4.29
N LEU A 14 -8.94 -9.34 4.58
CA LEU A 14 -9.99 -9.95 3.79
C LEU A 14 -11.29 -9.15 3.91
N SER A 15 -11.88 -8.80 2.77
CA SER A 15 -13.25 -8.30 2.76
C SER A 15 -14.21 -9.42 3.17
N ARG A 16 -15.42 -9.06 3.59
CA ARG A 16 -16.46 -10.07 3.90
C ARG A 16 -16.78 -10.94 2.70
N ASP A 17 -16.77 -10.36 1.50
CA ASP A 17 -17.09 -11.07 0.26
C ASP A 17 -15.95 -12.02 -0.13
N GLU A 18 -14.70 -11.62 0.11
CA GLU A 18 -13.53 -12.49 -0.07
C GLU A 18 -13.55 -13.64 0.94
N LEU A 19 -13.78 -13.36 2.22
CA LEU A 19 -13.90 -14.39 3.26
C LEU A 19 -15.04 -15.37 2.95
N TYR A 20 -16.20 -14.86 2.54
CA TYR A 20 -17.32 -15.70 2.16
C TYR A 20 -16.98 -16.56 0.94
N ALA A 21 -16.34 -16.00 -0.09
CA ALA A 21 -15.90 -16.75 -1.27
C ALA A 21 -14.91 -17.86 -0.91
N ILE A 22 -13.96 -17.58 -0.01
CA ILE A 22 -13.01 -18.57 0.51
C ILE A 22 -13.75 -19.71 1.20
N LEU A 23 -14.63 -19.39 2.16
CA LEU A 23 -15.38 -20.39 2.91
C LEU A 23 -16.30 -21.20 1.98
N ALA A 24 -17.01 -20.53 1.07
CA ALA A 24 -17.89 -21.19 0.11
C ALA A 24 -17.11 -22.18 -0.78
N LEU A 25 -15.96 -21.78 -1.32
CA LEU A 25 -15.13 -22.64 -2.14
C LEU A 25 -14.58 -23.84 -1.34
N ARG A 26 -14.16 -23.61 -0.10
CA ARG A 26 -13.70 -24.69 0.80
C ARG A 26 -14.80 -25.69 1.11
N GLN A 27 -16.00 -25.22 1.45
CA GLN A 27 -17.13 -26.12 1.71
C GLN A 27 -17.58 -26.86 0.45
N GLN A 28 -17.57 -26.19 -0.71
CA GLN A 28 -17.90 -26.82 -1.98
C GLN A 28 -16.98 -28.00 -2.28
N VAL A 29 -15.67 -27.85 -2.06
CA VAL A 29 -14.67 -28.86 -2.43
C VAL A 29 -14.41 -29.85 -1.30
N PHE A 30 -13.99 -29.39 -0.12
CA PHE A 30 -13.57 -30.29 0.96
C PHE A 30 -14.73 -30.96 1.69
N VAL A 31 -15.92 -30.36 1.69
CA VAL A 31 -17.08 -30.93 2.40
C VAL A 31 -18.05 -31.60 1.43
N VAL A 32 -18.56 -30.85 0.47
CA VAL A 32 -19.61 -31.35 -0.43
C VAL A 32 -19.05 -32.32 -1.47
N GLU A 33 -18.02 -31.92 -2.22
CA GLU A 33 -17.46 -32.75 -3.29
C GLU A 33 -16.76 -33.99 -2.74
N GLN A 34 -15.95 -33.84 -1.68
CA GLN A 34 -15.30 -34.99 -1.03
C GLN A 34 -16.25 -35.80 -0.14
N ALA A 35 -17.52 -35.37 0.01
CA ALA A 35 -18.51 -35.98 0.89
C ALA A 35 -17.98 -36.22 2.33
N CYS A 36 -17.21 -35.25 2.84
CA CYS A 36 -16.44 -35.34 4.07
C CYS A 36 -16.86 -34.23 5.04
N ALA A 37 -17.71 -34.54 6.01
CA ALA A 37 -18.18 -33.55 6.98
C ALA A 37 -17.17 -33.38 8.12
N TYR A 38 -16.50 -32.23 8.17
CA TYR A 38 -15.59 -31.83 9.24
C TYR A 38 -15.71 -30.33 9.55
N LEU A 39 -15.09 -29.89 10.64
CA LEU A 39 -15.08 -28.46 11.01
C LEU A 39 -14.00 -27.71 10.23
N ASP A 40 -14.37 -27.17 9.07
CA ASP A 40 -13.43 -26.42 8.21
C ASP A 40 -13.00 -25.06 8.78
N ALA A 41 -13.93 -24.33 9.40
CA ALA A 41 -13.66 -23.06 10.09
C ALA A 41 -13.02 -23.33 11.46
N ASP A 42 -11.79 -23.82 11.42
CA ASP A 42 -11.00 -24.29 12.56
C ASP A 42 -10.44 -23.18 13.46
N GLY A 43 -10.65 -21.91 13.11
CA GLY A 43 -10.16 -20.75 13.84
C GLY A 43 -8.71 -20.37 13.52
N GLU A 44 -8.04 -21.10 12.62
CA GLU A 44 -6.63 -20.84 12.28
C GLU A 44 -6.45 -19.86 11.15
N ASP A 45 -7.50 -19.56 10.40
CA ASP A 45 -7.47 -18.56 9.33
C ASP A 45 -6.99 -17.20 9.84
N HIS A 46 -7.30 -16.82 11.09
CA HIS A 46 -6.83 -15.58 11.72
C HIS A 46 -5.30 -15.40 11.75
N LYS A 47 -4.54 -16.50 11.68
CA LYS A 47 -3.08 -16.52 11.78
C LYS A 47 -2.42 -16.89 10.45
N ALA A 48 -3.16 -16.81 9.35
CA ALA A 48 -2.67 -17.19 8.04
C ALA A 48 -2.61 -16.01 7.07
N LEU A 49 -1.75 -16.16 6.06
CA LEU A 49 -1.87 -15.44 4.80
C LEU A 49 -2.73 -16.24 3.85
N HIS A 50 -3.62 -15.57 3.12
CA HIS A 50 -4.61 -16.16 2.24
C HIS A 50 -4.30 -15.82 0.80
N ILE A 51 -3.88 -16.82 0.02
CA ILE A 51 -3.66 -16.70 -1.41
C ILE A 51 -4.96 -17.06 -2.13
N MET A 52 -5.41 -16.18 -3.00
CA MET A 52 -6.66 -16.26 -3.75
C MET A 52 -6.37 -16.10 -5.23
N ALA A 53 -6.94 -16.98 -6.05
CA ALA A 53 -6.92 -16.91 -7.51
C ALA A 53 -8.33 -16.57 -8.01
N TRP A 54 -8.48 -15.42 -8.63
CA TRP A 54 -9.75 -14.91 -9.13
C TRP A 54 -9.80 -15.00 -10.65
N GLN A 55 -10.91 -15.51 -11.17
CA GLN A 55 -11.25 -15.42 -12.58
C GLN A 55 -12.46 -14.50 -12.68
N GLN A 56 -12.26 -13.27 -13.15
CA GLN A 56 -13.26 -12.19 -13.05
C GLN A 56 -13.65 -11.93 -11.59
N GLN A 57 -14.91 -12.17 -11.20
CA GLN A 57 -15.42 -12.03 -9.82
C GLN A 57 -15.60 -13.39 -9.12
N GLN A 58 -15.10 -14.48 -9.69
CA GLN A 58 -15.24 -15.83 -9.13
C GLN A 58 -13.90 -16.29 -8.55
N LEU A 59 -13.92 -16.76 -7.29
CA LEU A 59 -12.76 -17.38 -6.67
C LEU A 59 -12.60 -18.80 -7.23
N VAL A 60 -11.47 -19.05 -7.90
CA VAL A 60 -11.20 -20.32 -8.59
C VAL A 60 -10.02 -21.09 -7.99
N GLY A 61 -9.26 -20.49 -7.08
CA GLY A 61 -8.19 -21.16 -6.36
C GLY A 61 -7.89 -20.50 -5.02
N TYR A 62 -7.46 -21.29 -4.04
CA TYR A 62 -7.19 -20.80 -2.68
C TYR A 62 -6.15 -21.66 -1.96
N ALA A 63 -5.27 -21.02 -1.19
CA ALA A 63 -4.43 -21.69 -0.19
C ALA A 63 -4.20 -20.75 1.00
N ARG A 64 -3.93 -21.33 2.17
CA ARG A 64 -3.46 -20.56 3.34
C ARG A 64 -2.03 -20.92 3.70
N VAL A 65 -1.27 -19.92 4.12
CA VAL A 65 0.16 -20.04 4.46
C VAL A 65 0.40 -19.55 5.88
N PHE A 66 1.12 -20.34 6.66
CA PHE A 66 1.60 -20.02 7.99
C PHE A 66 3.12 -19.96 7.99
N HIS A 67 3.68 -19.01 8.73
CA HIS A 67 5.10 -18.88 8.91
C HIS A 67 5.62 -19.66 10.13
N ALA A 68 6.89 -20.03 10.10
CA ALA A 68 7.60 -20.65 11.22
C ALA A 68 7.61 -19.79 12.49
N SER A 69 7.58 -18.46 12.35
CA SER A 69 7.57 -17.54 13.48
C SER A 69 6.87 -16.23 13.15
N GLY A 70 6.36 -15.54 14.19
CA GLY A 70 5.66 -14.26 14.07
C GLY A 70 4.18 -14.36 14.43
N THR A 71 3.41 -13.33 14.07
CA THR A 71 1.96 -13.26 14.32
C THR A 71 1.16 -14.17 13.40
N ILE A 72 1.74 -14.52 12.24
CA ILE A 72 1.19 -15.43 11.24
C ILE A 72 1.86 -16.80 11.42
N ALA A 73 1.77 -17.37 12.62
CA ALA A 73 2.44 -18.63 12.94
C ALA A 73 1.43 -19.76 13.13
N ALA A 74 1.79 -20.95 12.68
CA ALA A 74 1.00 -22.14 12.94
C ALA A 74 0.88 -22.37 14.47
N PRO A 75 -0.27 -22.84 14.97
CA PRO A 75 -0.38 -23.33 16.33
C PRO A 75 0.71 -24.34 16.66
N LYS A 76 1.26 -24.25 17.87
CA LYS A 76 2.23 -25.22 18.41
C LYS A 76 1.68 -26.65 18.52
N GLN A 77 0.38 -26.86 18.27
CA GLN A 77 -0.30 -28.13 18.35
C GLN A 77 -1.15 -28.35 17.10
N HIS A 78 -0.51 -28.58 15.96
CA HIS A 78 -1.15 -29.36 14.91
C HIS A 78 -0.82 -30.84 15.08
N HIS A 79 -1.80 -31.69 14.80
CA HIS A 79 -1.64 -33.14 14.85
C HIS A 79 -0.69 -33.56 13.72
N HIS A 80 0.26 -34.43 14.08
CA HIS A 80 1.31 -35.03 13.23
C HIS A 80 2.52 -34.11 12.95
N GLY A 81 3.59 -34.31 13.74
CA GLY A 81 4.90 -33.67 13.53
C GLY A 81 5.01 -32.25 14.07
N ALA A 82 5.22 -32.11 15.39
CA ALA A 82 5.46 -30.85 16.08
C ALA A 82 6.87 -30.32 15.81
N ASP A 83 7.09 -29.79 14.61
CA ASP A 83 8.17 -28.84 14.37
C ASP A 83 7.56 -27.43 14.44
N PRO A 84 7.79 -26.67 15.54
CA PRO A 84 7.27 -25.32 15.68
C PRO A 84 8.00 -24.31 14.78
N ASP A 85 9.15 -24.69 14.20
CA ASP A 85 10.06 -23.79 13.51
C ASP A 85 10.03 -23.99 11.97
N VAL A 86 8.88 -24.40 11.42
CA VAL A 86 8.68 -24.59 9.97
C VAL A 86 7.46 -23.86 9.43
N HIS A 87 7.53 -23.42 8.17
CA HIS A 87 6.37 -22.86 7.50
C HIS A 87 5.37 -23.96 7.13
N ARG A 88 4.09 -23.63 7.03
CA ARG A 88 3.04 -24.59 6.66
C ARG A 88 2.12 -24.05 5.59
N ILE A 89 1.68 -24.91 4.69
CA ILE A 89 0.68 -24.59 3.67
C ILE A 89 -0.51 -25.54 3.87
N GLY A 90 -1.71 -24.99 3.87
CA GLY A 90 -2.93 -25.78 4.06
C GLY A 90 -4.08 -25.30 3.20
N ARG A 91 -5.15 -26.08 3.18
CA ARG A 91 -6.41 -25.77 2.46
C ARG A 91 -6.17 -25.41 1.00
N VAL A 92 -5.32 -26.17 0.31
CA VAL A 92 -4.96 -25.95 -1.11
C VAL A 92 -6.11 -26.45 -1.99
N ILE A 93 -6.71 -25.56 -2.77
CA ILE A 93 -7.92 -25.84 -3.56
C ILE A 93 -7.86 -25.18 -4.92
N ILE A 94 -8.34 -25.91 -5.93
CA ILE A 94 -8.76 -25.36 -7.23
C ILE A 94 -10.22 -25.75 -7.47
N ALA A 95 -11.05 -24.76 -7.79
CA ALA A 95 -12.46 -24.95 -8.09
C ALA A 95 -12.64 -25.94 -9.25
N PRO A 96 -13.65 -26.83 -9.22
CA PRO A 96 -13.83 -27.89 -10.23
C PRO A 96 -13.76 -27.39 -11.68
N GLN A 97 -14.42 -26.26 -11.96
CA GLN A 97 -14.48 -25.62 -13.27
C GLN A 97 -13.13 -25.06 -13.77
N ALA A 98 -12.15 -24.91 -12.88
CA ALA A 98 -10.84 -24.33 -13.17
C ALA A 98 -9.69 -25.36 -13.15
N ARG A 99 -10.00 -26.65 -12.94
CA ARG A 99 -9.01 -27.74 -12.95
C ARG A 99 -8.48 -28.02 -14.36
N GLY A 100 -7.33 -28.68 -14.44
CA GLY A 100 -6.66 -28.99 -15.72
C GLY A 100 -5.92 -27.81 -16.37
N GLN A 101 -5.98 -26.61 -15.78
CA GLN A 101 -5.34 -25.40 -16.29
C GLN A 101 -3.99 -25.10 -15.62
N GLN A 102 -3.36 -26.09 -15.00
CA GLN A 102 -2.10 -25.97 -14.23
C GLN A 102 -2.15 -24.99 -13.02
N LEU A 103 -3.32 -24.45 -12.68
CA LEU A 103 -3.48 -23.49 -11.58
C LEU A 103 -3.06 -24.04 -10.22
N GLY A 104 -3.21 -25.34 -9.98
CA GLY A 104 -2.75 -25.98 -8.74
C GLY A 104 -1.23 -25.88 -8.55
N ARG A 105 -0.46 -26.07 -9.64
CA ARG A 105 1.00 -25.92 -9.62
C ARG A 105 1.39 -24.47 -9.35
N THR A 106 0.74 -23.52 -10.03
CA THR A 106 0.98 -22.08 -9.84
C THR A 106 0.63 -21.61 -8.42
N LEU A 107 -0.50 -22.07 -7.87
CA LEU A 107 -0.94 -21.75 -6.51
C LEU A 107 0.08 -22.24 -5.48
N MET A 108 0.52 -23.50 -5.58
CA MET A 108 1.52 -24.05 -4.66
C MET A 108 2.87 -23.34 -4.78
N GLN A 109 3.32 -23.07 -5.99
CA GLN A 109 4.54 -22.31 -6.25
C GLN A 109 4.53 -20.93 -5.57
N ARG A 110 3.40 -20.20 -5.67
CA ARG A 110 3.20 -18.92 -4.98
C ARG A 110 3.20 -19.07 -3.46
N ALA A 111 2.53 -20.09 -2.94
CA ALA A 111 2.48 -20.38 -1.51
C ALA A 111 3.86 -20.71 -0.93
N MET A 112 4.65 -21.50 -1.66
CA MET A 112 6.04 -21.82 -1.29
C MET A 112 6.94 -20.60 -1.31
N GLN A 113 6.83 -19.75 -2.34
CA GLN A 113 7.59 -18.50 -2.42
C GLN A 113 7.25 -17.57 -1.26
N LEU A 114 5.95 -17.40 -0.96
CA LEU A 114 5.49 -16.58 0.15
C LEU A 114 6.07 -17.10 1.48
N ALA A 115 5.96 -18.40 1.74
CA ALA A 115 6.52 -19.03 2.93
C ALA A 115 8.03 -18.78 3.07
N LEU A 116 8.80 -19.12 2.02
CA LEU A 116 10.27 -19.08 2.04
C LEU A 116 10.88 -17.68 1.95
N SER A 117 10.09 -16.67 1.55
CA SER A 117 10.51 -15.26 1.60
C SER A 117 10.58 -14.71 3.03
N HIS A 118 9.87 -15.33 3.98
CA HIS A 118 9.88 -14.92 5.37
C HIS A 118 11.02 -15.57 6.14
N SER A 119 11.76 -14.77 6.90
CA SER A 119 12.83 -15.26 7.76
C SER A 119 12.29 -16.17 8.87
N GLY A 120 13.01 -17.24 9.21
CA GLY A 120 12.70 -18.10 10.35
C GLY A 120 12.81 -19.59 10.05
N SER A 121 12.59 -19.98 8.80
CA SER A 121 12.81 -21.36 8.35
C SER A 121 13.04 -21.40 6.84
N SER A 122 13.83 -22.37 6.39
CA SER A 122 13.97 -22.71 4.97
C SER A 122 13.10 -23.91 4.57
N GLU A 123 12.22 -24.35 5.46
CA GLU A 123 11.42 -25.55 5.27
C GLU A 123 9.92 -25.28 5.27
N ILE A 124 9.19 -26.11 4.51
CA ILE A 124 7.73 -26.10 4.47
C ILE A 124 7.22 -27.51 4.74
N VAL A 125 6.21 -27.64 5.59
CA VAL A 125 5.50 -28.90 5.84
C VAL A 125 4.03 -28.79 5.41
N ILE A 126 3.53 -29.85 4.78
CA ILE A 126 2.12 -30.01 4.39
C ILE A 126 1.60 -31.39 4.81
N GLY A 127 0.33 -31.49 5.15
CA GLY A 127 -0.39 -32.77 5.23
C GLY A 127 -1.05 -33.05 3.87
N ALA A 128 -0.55 -34.02 3.12
CA ALA A 128 -1.02 -34.31 1.77
C ALA A 128 -1.93 -35.54 1.75
N GLN A 129 -3.08 -35.46 1.08
CA GLN A 129 -3.90 -36.63 0.77
C GLN A 129 -3.08 -37.63 -0.06
N THR A 130 -3.11 -38.92 0.26
CA THR A 130 -2.18 -39.92 -0.32
C THR A 130 -2.28 -40.02 -1.85
N TYR A 131 -3.45 -39.75 -2.44
CA TYR A 131 -3.61 -39.73 -3.89
C TYR A 131 -2.94 -38.52 -4.59
N LEU A 132 -2.53 -37.49 -3.84
CA LEU A 132 -1.84 -36.28 -4.35
C LEU A 132 -0.33 -36.30 -4.09
N LEU A 133 0.24 -37.37 -3.54
CA LEU A 133 1.68 -37.42 -3.21
C LEU A 133 2.57 -37.14 -4.44
N SER A 134 2.24 -37.71 -5.60
CA SER A 134 3.00 -37.49 -6.84
C SER A 134 3.00 -36.02 -7.27
N PHE A 135 1.87 -35.33 -7.13
CA PHE A 135 1.76 -33.90 -7.45
C PHE A 135 2.70 -33.05 -6.59
N TYR A 136 2.81 -33.34 -5.29
CA TYR A 136 3.70 -32.62 -4.39
C TYR A 136 5.18 -33.04 -4.56
N GLN A 137 5.44 -34.30 -4.90
CA GLN A 137 6.78 -34.78 -5.28
C GLN A 137 7.31 -34.02 -6.51
N ASP A 138 6.47 -33.76 -7.51
CA ASP A 138 6.82 -32.95 -8.69
C ASP A 138 7.11 -31.46 -8.37
N LEU A 139 6.76 -31.01 -7.16
CA LEU A 139 7.10 -29.70 -6.62
C LEU A 139 8.35 -29.74 -5.71
N GLY A 140 8.89 -30.93 -5.46
CA GLY A 140 10.08 -31.17 -4.65
C GLY A 140 9.81 -31.51 -3.18
N PHE A 141 8.56 -31.79 -2.79
CA PHE A 141 8.25 -32.30 -1.46
C PHE A 141 8.60 -33.78 -1.34
N ILE A 142 9.01 -34.21 -0.15
CA ILE A 142 9.36 -35.59 0.17
C ILE A 142 8.42 -36.07 1.28
N SER A 143 7.85 -37.27 1.14
CA SER A 143 7.00 -37.88 2.18
C SER A 143 7.78 -38.12 3.48
N GLU A 144 7.15 -37.79 4.60
CA GLU A 144 7.69 -37.91 5.97
C GLU A 144 6.67 -38.65 6.84
N GLY A 145 7.15 -39.58 7.68
CA GLY A 145 6.29 -40.33 8.60
C GLY A 145 5.36 -41.37 7.96
N ASP A 146 4.49 -41.95 8.79
CA ASP A 146 3.52 -42.96 8.39
C ASP A 146 2.23 -42.34 7.83
N VAL A 147 1.50 -43.09 7.01
CA VAL A 147 0.16 -42.71 6.55
C VAL A 147 -0.82 -42.72 7.73
N TYR A 148 -1.63 -41.68 7.82
CA TYR A 148 -2.65 -41.52 8.86
C TYR A 148 -4.01 -41.15 8.26
N LEU A 149 -5.08 -41.34 9.03
CA LEU A 149 -6.43 -40.93 8.64
C LEU A 149 -6.75 -39.56 9.26
N GLU A 150 -7.12 -38.61 8.42
CA GLU A 150 -7.67 -37.31 8.82
C GLU A 150 -9.07 -37.19 8.20
N ASP A 151 -10.08 -37.06 9.05
CA ASP A 151 -11.50 -37.03 8.69
C ASP A 151 -11.96 -38.18 7.76
N GLY A 152 -11.30 -39.34 7.88
CA GLY A 152 -11.61 -40.54 7.09
C GLY A 152 -10.92 -40.61 5.73
N ILE A 153 -10.04 -39.66 5.41
CA ILE A 153 -9.21 -39.64 4.20
C ILE A 153 -7.76 -39.92 4.59
N GLU A 154 -7.09 -40.78 3.82
CA GLU A 154 -5.68 -41.08 4.02
C GLU A 154 -4.80 -39.87 3.67
N HIS A 155 -3.93 -39.50 4.60
CA HIS A 155 -2.96 -38.41 4.49
C HIS A 155 -1.57 -38.90 4.90
N GLN A 156 -0.56 -38.19 4.41
CA GLN A 156 0.83 -38.35 4.84
C GLN A 156 1.49 -36.98 4.86
N ASP A 157 2.32 -36.72 5.86
CA ASP A 157 3.10 -35.48 5.93
C ASP A 157 4.13 -35.46 4.80
N MET A 158 4.39 -34.27 4.28
CA MET A 158 5.46 -34.04 3.31
C MET A 158 6.24 -32.78 3.63
N ARG A 159 7.56 -32.85 3.45
CA ARG A 159 8.51 -31.77 3.73
C ARG A 159 9.21 -31.28 2.48
N TYR A 160 9.38 -29.97 2.39
CA TYR A 160 10.20 -29.30 1.40
C TYR A 160 11.36 -28.58 2.08
N SER A 161 12.58 -28.84 1.63
CA SER A 161 13.82 -28.19 2.11
C SER A 161 14.70 -27.70 0.94
N GLY A 162 14.10 -27.55 -0.24
CA GLY A 162 14.79 -27.16 -1.49
C GLY A 162 15.01 -25.65 -1.62
N PRO A 163 15.74 -25.22 -2.68
CA PRO A 163 15.95 -23.80 -2.97
C PRO A 163 14.64 -23.09 -3.32
N MET A 164 14.53 -21.79 -3.05
CA MET A 164 13.32 -21.02 -3.35
C MET A 164 12.81 -21.30 -4.79
N PRO A 165 11.53 -21.66 -4.98
CA PRO A 165 10.99 -21.92 -6.31
C PRO A 165 11.18 -20.71 -7.22
N ASN A 166 11.66 -20.95 -8.44
CA ASN A 166 11.79 -19.92 -9.46
C ASN A 166 10.41 -19.65 -10.07
N VAL A 167 9.65 -18.79 -9.40
CA VAL A 167 8.33 -18.32 -9.81
C VAL A 167 8.48 -16.82 -10.04
N ALA A 168 7.92 -16.30 -11.13
CA ALA A 168 7.79 -14.86 -11.32
C ALA A 168 7.24 -14.27 -10.01
N ALA A 169 7.93 -13.27 -9.46
CA ALA A 169 7.71 -12.71 -8.12
C ALA A 169 6.23 -12.77 -7.73
N ALA A 170 5.93 -13.42 -6.60
CA ALA A 170 4.57 -13.56 -6.09
C ALA A 170 3.81 -12.26 -6.30
N ASP A 171 2.67 -12.30 -7.01
CA ASP A 171 1.65 -11.26 -6.85
C ASP A 171 1.10 -11.42 -5.43
N LEU A 172 1.88 -10.95 -4.48
CA LEU A 172 1.41 -10.54 -3.18
C LEU A 172 0.39 -9.45 -3.50
N CYS A 173 -0.88 -9.64 -3.10
CA CYS A 173 -1.65 -8.44 -2.80
C CYS A 173 -0.98 -7.85 -1.56
N HIS A 174 0.08 -7.07 -1.75
CA HIS A 174 0.32 -6.03 -0.79
C HIS A 174 -0.97 -5.20 -0.73
N PRO A 175 -1.52 -4.90 0.46
CA PRO A 175 -2.70 -4.08 0.63
C PRO A 175 -2.39 -2.66 0.22
N GLU A 176 -2.35 -2.41 -1.08
CA GLU A 176 -2.78 -1.13 -1.57
C GLU A 176 -4.28 -1.24 -1.91
N GLN A 177 -5.07 -0.77 -0.94
CA GLN A 177 -6.31 -0.03 -1.18
C GLN A 177 -7.55 -0.86 -1.57
N ALA A 178 -8.31 -1.32 -0.58
CA ALA A 178 -9.75 -1.13 -0.70
C ALA A 178 -9.97 0.38 -0.81
N LEU A 179 -10.33 0.86 -2.00
CA LEU A 179 -10.43 2.28 -2.27
C LEU A 179 -11.48 2.91 -1.34
N THR A 180 -11.12 4.05 -0.74
CA THR A 180 -12.07 4.89 0.00
C THR A 180 -13.22 5.26 -0.93
N ALA A 181 -14.45 4.95 -0.55
CA ALA A 181 -15.62 5.35 -1.31
C ALA A 181 -15.77 6.88 -1.29
N LEU A 182 -16.24 7.46 -2.40
CA LEU A 182 -16.62 8.86 -2.51
C LEU A 182 -18.14 8.95 -2.56
N VAL A 183 -18.72 9.56 -1.52
CA VAL A 183 -20.17 9.72 -1.36
C VAL A 183 -20.52 11.19 -1.18
N ALA A 184 -21.79 11.53 -1.35
CA ALA A 184 -22.29 12.86 -1.05
C ALA A 184 -22.60 13.03 0.45
N ALA A 185 -22.25 14.18 1.03
CA ALA A 185 -22.66 14.54 2.38
C ALA A 185 -24.16 14.89 2.44
N ASP A 186 -24.68 15.49 1.37
CA ASP A 186 -26.07 15.90 1.21
C ASP A 186 -26.70 15.24 -0.04
N PRO A 187 -27.98 14.83 -0.01
CA PRO A 187 -28.63 14.15 -1.14
C PRO A 187 -28.54 14.90 -2.47
N GLU A 188 -28.56 16.24 -2.43
CA GLU A 188 -28.49 17.10 -3.61
C GLU A 188 -27.14 16.99 -4.36
N LEU A 189 -26.07 16.61 -3.65
CA LEU A 189 -24.73 16.44 -4.23
C LEU A 189 -24.50 15.03 -4.78
N SER A 190 -25.45 14.09 -4.64
CA SER A 190 -25.29 12.69 -5.05
C SER A 190 -24.90 12.50 -6.51
N PRO A 191 -25.51 13.20 -7.50
CA PRO A 191 -25.11 13.08 -8.90
C PRO A 191 -23.67 13.55 -9.13
N THR A 192 -23.27 14.66 -8.49
CA THR A 192 -21.93 15.23 -8.58
C THR A 192 -20.89 14.32 -7.92
N ALA A 193 -21.20 13.78 -6.74
CA ALA A 193 -20.34 12.83 -6.04
C ALA A 193 -20.13 11.56 -6.88
N ALA A 194 -21.18 11.00 -7.47
CA ALA A 194 -21.08 9.82 -8.33
C ALA A 194 -20.23 10.08 -9.59
N ALA A 195 -20.39 11.26 -10.22
CA ALA A 195 -19.58 11.65 -11.36
C ALA A 195 -18.09 11.78 -11.00
N LEU A 196 -17.80 12.46 -9.87
CA LEU A 196 -16.43 12.64 -9.38
C LEU A 196 -15.80 11.31 -8.94
N ALA A 197 -16.58 10.42 -8.32
CA ALA A 197 -16.14 9.08 -7.97
C ALA A 197 -15.73 8.29 -9.23
N ASN A 198 -16.51 8.36 -10.31
CA ASN A 198 -16.18 7.71 -11.57
C ASN A 198 -14.91 8.29 -12.22
N GLU A 199 -14.78 9.62 -12.24
CA GLU A 199 -13.59 10.30 -12.77
C GLU A 199 -12.31 9.87 -12.04
N LEU A 200 -12.37 9.78 -10.71
CA LEU A 200 -11.25 9.39 -9.85
C LEU A 200 -11.11 7.86 -9.73
N GLN A 201 -12.01 7.11 -10.36
CA GLN A 201 -12.14 5.65 -10.27
C GLN A 201 -12.20 5.16 -8.82
N LEU A 202 -12.97 5.85 -7.99
CA LEU A 202 -13.28 5.49 -6.60
C LEU A 202 -14.67 4.83 -6.54
N PRO A 203 -14.91 3.91 -5.59
CA PRO A 203 -16.25 3.39 -5.33
C PRO A 203 -17.19 4.54 -4.99
N ASN A 204 -18.41 4.52 -5.50
CA ASN A 204 -19.45 5.53 -5.24
C ASN A 204 -20.48 5.08 -4.18
N GLU A 205 -20.30 3.88 -3.63
CA GLU A 205 -21.11 3.32 -2.55
C GLU A 205 -20.23 3.08 -1.33
N ASP A 206 -20.75 3.39 -0.14
CA ASP A 206 -19.99 3.24 1.10
C ASP A 206 -19.57 1.78 1.31
N SER A 207 -18.28 1.57 1.50
CA SER A 207 -17.68 0.24 1.65
C SER A 207 -17.37 -0.07 3.11
N ALA A 208 -16.87 -1.27 3.43
CA ALA A 208 -16.41 -1.59 4.78
C ALA A 208 -15.14 -0.82 5.21
N HIS A 209 -14.53 -0.04 4.32
CA HIS A 209 -13.32 0.74 4.59
C HIS A 209 -13.53 1.73 5.76
N PRO A 210 -12.57 1.93 6.69
CA PRO A 210 -12.77 2.77 7.88
C PRO A 210 -12.86 4.28 7.58
N PHE A 211 -12.46 4.68 6.38
CA PHE A 211 -12.59 6.04 5.88
C PHE A 211 -13.59 6.11 4.74
N VAL A 212 -14.21 7.28 4.60
CA VAL A 212 -15.06 7.66 3.47
C VAL A 212 -14.74 9.10 3.06
N LEU A 213 -14.72 9.33 1.76
CA LEU A 213 -14.54 10.65 1.17
C LEU A 213 -15.93 11.24 0.93
N GLU A 214 -16.19 12.42 1.48
CA GLU A 214 -17.49 13.07 1.40
C GLU A 214 -17.39 14.35 0.59
N LEU A 215 -18.26 14.46 -0.42
CA LEU A 215 -18.48 15.70 -1.13
C LEU A 215 -19.47 16.56 -0.36
N THR A 216 -19.01 17.72 0.10
CA THR A 216 -19.82 18.75 0.75
C THR A 216 -19.96 19.97 -0.16
N GLN A 217 -20.82 20.93 0.21
CA GLN A 217 -20.88 22.23 -0.47
C GLN A 217 -19.55 23.01 -0.41
N LEU A 218 -18.67 22.68 0.54
CA LEU A 218 -17.36 23.33 0.74
C LEU A 218 -16.20 22.55 0.10
N GLY A 219 -16.48 21.47 -0.63
CA GLY A 219 -15.49 20.59 -1.25
C GLY A 219 -15.37 19.22 -0.59
N LEU A 220 -14.29 18.51 -0.90
CA LEU A 220 -14.05 17.16 -0.40
C LEU A 220 -13.48 17.16 1.02
N GLN A 221 -13.98 16.25 1.86
CA GLN A 221 -13.47 15.98 3.19
C GLN A 221 -13.36 14.47 3.44
N LEU A 222 -12.40 14.06 4.26
CA LEU A 222 -12.23 12.66 4.68
C LEU A 222 -12.82 12.46 6.07
N ARG A 223 -13.84 11.62 6.16
CA ARG A 223 -14.44 11.24 7.44
C ARG A 223 -13.90 9.90 7.93
N TRP A 224 -13.58 9.84 9.23
CA TRP A 224 -13.15 8.62 9.89
C TRP A 224 -14.33 7.94 10.59
N LYS A 225 -14.89 6.89 9.99
CA LYS A 225 -16.17 6.29 10.42
C LYS A 225 -16.15 5.76 11.87
N PRO A 226 -15.09 5.05 12.33
CA PRO A 226 -15.00 4.61 13.72
C PRO A 226 -14.82 5.74 14.74
N HIS A 227 -14.47 6.96 14.30
CA HIS A 227 -14.23 8.11 15.17
C HIS A 227 -15.08 9.33 14.77
N PRO A 228 -16.42 9.25 14.87
CA PRO A 228 -17.34 10.27 14.35
C PRO A 228 -17.22 11.64 15.04
N LYS A 229 -16.58 11.71 16.22
CA LYS A 229 -16.28 12.97 16.93
C LYS A 229 -15.02 13.67 16.41
N VAL A 230 -14.23 13.02 15.56
CA VAL A 230 -13.07 13.63 14.91
C VAL A 230 -13.58 14.48 13.75
N THR A 231 -13.21 15.75 13.75
CA THR A 231 -13.51 16.66 12.64
C THR A 231 -12.96 16.06 11.35
N PRO A 232 -13.78 15.94 10.28
CA PRO A 232 -13.32 15.45 8.99
C PRO A 232 -12.10 16.22 8.51
N LEU A 233 -11.14 15.51 7.91
CA LEU A 233 -9.94 16.12 7.35
C LEU A 233 -10.31 16.76 6.01
N GLN A 234 -10.19 18.07 5.94
CA GLN A 234 -10.26 18.83 4.70
C GLN A 234 -8.93 19.56 4.50
N ILE A 235 -8.39 19.50 3.28
CA ILE A 235 -7.20 20.28 2.92
C ILE A 235 -7.66 21.67 2.50
N ASP A 236 -7.15 22.71 3.16
CA ASP A 236 -7.49 24.10 2.86
C ASP A 236 -6.24 24.96 2.80
N PHE A 237 -6.01 25.57 1.64
CA PHE A 237 -4.88 26.49 1.38
C PHE A 237 -5.31 27.97 1.38
N VAL A 238 -6.61 28.24 1.42
CA VAL A 238 -7.18 29.60 1.43
C VAL A 238 -7.49 30.00 2.87
N GLY A 239 -8.18 29.17 3.64
CA GLY A 239 -8.51 29.44 5.05
C GLY A 239 -7.57 28.77 6.07
N GLY A 240 -7.88 28.95 7.35
CA GLY A 240 -7.26 28.21 8.45
C GLY A 240 -5.79 28.52 8.75
N THR A 241 -5.10 27.58 9.43
CA THR A 241 -3.69 27.71 9.84
C THR A 241 -2.70 27.85 8.68
N GLN A 242 -3.14 27.48 7.48
CA GLN A 242 -2.38 27.52 6.23
C GLN A 242 -2.93 28.56 5.25
N GLY A 243 -3.90 29.38 5.65
CA GLY A 243 -4.57 30.36 4.79
C GLY A 243 -3.62 31.46 4.37
N TRP A 244 -2.73 31.10 3.45
CA TRP A 244 -1.56 31.80 2.91
C TRP A 244 -0.51 32.32 3.92
N ARG A 245 -0.26 31.64 5.06
CA ARG A 245 0.71 32.10 6.12
C ARG A 245 0.81 33.63 6.23
N ARG A 246 -0.37 34.26 6.40
CA ARG A 246 -0.67 35.71 6.42
C ARG A 246 0.53 36.66 6.59
N GLN A 247 1.09 37.02 5.44
CA GLN A 247 1.37 38.37 4.94
C GLN A 247 2.69 39.14 5.23
N ALA A 248 3.56 38.85 6.20
CA ALA A 248 4.88 39.52 6.26
C ALA A 248 5.90 38.81 7.17
N GLY A 249 7.12 38.58 6.67
CA GLY A 249 8.34 38.43 7.49
C GLY A 249 8.88 37.01 7.65
N GLY A 250 9.84 36.61 6.81
CA GLY A 250 10.77 35.51 7.12
C GLY A 250 10.78 34.28 6.20
N MET A 251 10.19 34.31 5.00
CA MET A 251 10.15 33.11 4.12
C MET A 251 11.51 32.54 3.71
N ARG A 252 12.56 33.36 3.63
CA ARG A 252 13.94 32.89 3.42
C ARG A 252 14.49 32.08 4.60
N ASP A 253 13.83 32.15 5.76
CA ASP A 253 14.24 31.47 6.99
C ASP A 253 13.55 30.11 7.17
N GLU A 254 12.69 29.69 6.23
CA GLU A 254 12.19 28.32 6.22
C GLU A 254 13.29 27.37 5.77
N ALA A 255 13.55 26.35 6.59
CA ALA A 255 14.60 25.37 6.34
C ALA A 255 14.44 24.67 4.97
N ILE A 256 13.20 24.47 4.53
CA ILE A 256 12.90 23.89 3.21
C ILE A 256 13.33 24.83 2.06
N ALA A 257 13.07 26.13 2.16
CA ALA A 257 13.48 27.11 1.15
C ALA A 257 15.01 27.17 1.01
N ARG A 258 15.73 27.07 2.15
CA ARG A 258 17.20 26.98 2.15
C ARG A 258 17.70 25.67 1.55
N ALA A 259 17.04 24.55 1.81
CA ALA A 259 17.42 23.26 1.22
C ALA A 259 17.33 23.27 -0.32
N PHE A 260 16.30 23.94 -0.85
CA PHE A 260 16.14 24.23 -2.28
C PHE A 260 16.97 25.42 -2.78
N GLY A 261 17.87 25.99 -1.95
CA GLY A 261 18.76 27.07 -2.36
C GLY A 261 18.05 28.30 -2.94
N LEU A 262 16.84 28.61 -2.47
CA LEU A 262 16.05 29.71 -3.03
C LEU A 262 16.71 31.07 -2.73
N GLN A 263 17.29 31.68 -3.76
CA GLN A 263 17.94 33.00 -3.71
C GLN A 263 17.12 34.07 -4.44
N LYS A 264 17.67 35.28 -4.62
CA LYS A 264 16.97 36.37 -5.35
C LYS A 264 16.86 35.99 -6.83
N GLY A 265 15.65 35.90 -7.37
CA GLY A 265 15.40 35.59 -8.78
C GLY A 265 15.38 34.11 -9.17
N HIS A 266 16.03 33.21 -8.41
CA HIS A 266 16.01 31.77 -8.71
C HIS A 266 14.73 31.09 -8.20
N ARG A 267 13.92 30.53 -9.12
CA ARG A 267 12.64 29.85 -8.83
C ARG A 267 12.55 28.54 -9.61
N PRO A 268 13.03 27.42 -9.03
CA PRO A 268 13.11 26.16 -9.74
C PRO A 268 11.71 25.56 -10.01
N ASP A 269 11.63 24.74 -11.06
CA ASP A 269 10.54 23.78 -11.24
C ASP A 269 10.80 22.58 -10.32
N ILE A 270 9.87 22.33 -9.40
CA ILE A 270 9.98 21.34 -8.34
C ILE A 270 8.89 20.30 -8.53
N LEU A 271 9.28 19.03 -8.47
CA LEU A 271 8.34 17.92 -8.29
C LEU A 271 8.35 17.51 -6.82
N ASP A 272 7.21 17.69 -6.15
CA ASP A 272 6.94 17.08 -4.85
C ASP A 272 6.44 15.66 -5.08
N ALA A 273 7.34 14.69 -4.92
CA ALA A 273 7.11 13.29 -5.30
C ALA A 273 6.42 12.45 -4.22
N THR A 274 6.10 13.07 -3.08
CA THR A 274 5.39 12.48 -1.95
C THR A 274 4.47 13.54 -1.35
N ALA A 275 3.58 14.07 -2.18
CA ALA A 275 2.86 15.31 -1.90
C ALA A 275 2.09 15.29 -0.57
N GLY A 276 1.46 14.16 -0.24
CA GLY A 276 0.63 14.03 0.94
C GLY A 276 -0.43 15.13 0.99
N LEU A 277 -0.46 15.88 2.08
CA LEU A 277 -1.39 17.01 2.25
C LEU A 277 -0.96 18.30 1.51
N GLY A 278 0.11 18.27 0.71
CA GLY A 278 0.60 19.37 -0.12
C GLY A 278 1.22 20.56 0.64
N ARG A 279 1.45 20.43 1.95
CA ARG A 279 1.84 21.55 2.83
C ARG A 279 3.20 22.15 2.46
N ASP A 280 4.20 21.30 2.27
CA ASP A 280 5.58 21.71 2.00
C ASP A 280 5.74 22.22 0.56
N GLY A 281 5.16 21.54 -0.42
CA GLY A 281 5.11 22.04 -1.80
C GLY A 281 4.37 23.39 -1.93
N MET A 282 3.29 23.61 -1.19
CA MET A 282 2.59 24.92 -1.22
C MET A 282 3.45 26.06 -0.64
N ILE A 283 4.31 25.78 0.34
CA ILE A 283 5.29 26.77 0.84
C ILE A 283 6.28 27.14 -0.28
N LEU A 284 6.75 26.15 -1.05
CA LEU A 284 7.67 26.38 -2.17
C LEU A 284 6.99 27.15 -3.32
N ALA A 285 5.73 26.84 -3.62
CA ALA A 285 4.94 27.54 -4.63
C ALA A 285 4.70 29.00 -4.24
N HIS A 286 4.35 29.25 -2.98
CA HIS A 286 4.19 30.60 -2.43
C HIS A 286 5.52 31.38 -2.44
N ALA A 287 6.66 30.70 -2.23
CA ALA A 287 7.97 31.32 -2.41
C ALA A 287 8.29 31.69 -3.87
N GLY A 288 7.48 31.22 -4.83
CA GLY A 288 7.52 31.57 -6.25
C GLY A 288 7.98 30.44 -7.16
N CYS A 289 8.19 29.22 -6.65
CA CYS A 289 8.58 28.07 -7.46
C CYS A 289 7.39 27.55 -8.26
N HIS A 290 7.65 26.88 -9.39
CA HIS A 290 6.63 26.02 -10.01
C HIS A 290 6.67 24.67 -9.30
N VAL A 291 5.52 24.19 -8.83
CA VAL A 291 5.41 22.96 -8.05
C VAL A 291 4.41 22.02 -8.70
N ARG A 292 4.88 20.81 -9.00
CA ARG A 292 4.07 19.67 -9.43
C ARG A 292 3.96 18.70 -8.26
N PHE A 293 2.74 18.34 -7.88
CA PHE A 293 2.47 17.35 -6.84
C PHE A 293 2.24 15.98 -7.46
N LEU A 294 2.87 14.96 -6.89
CA LEU A 294 2.64 13.55 -7.18
C LEU A 294 2.27 12.84 -5.88
N GLU A 295 1.14 12.14 -5.90
CA GLU A 295 0.57 11.41 -4.76
C GLU A 295 0.06 10.06 -5.24
N ARG A 296 0.43 8.98 -4.55
CA ARG A 296 0.05 7.62 -4.94
C ARG A 296 -1.28 7.17 -4.34
N ASN A 297 -1.61 7.65 -3.14
CA ASN A 297 -2.84 7.31 -2.47
C ASN A 297 -3.99 8.09 -3.11
N ARG A 298 -4.89 7.39 -3.80
CA ARG A 298 -5.98 8.01 -4.57
C ARG A 298 -6.90 8.88 -3.71
N THR A 299 -7.09 8.54 -2.43
CA THR A 299 -7.93 9.33 -1.52
C THR A 299 -7.26 10.66 -1.17
N ILE A 300 -5.97 10.65 -0.87
CA ILE A 300 -5.22 11.88 -0.59
C ILE A 300 -5.08 12.72 -1.85
N HIS A 301 -4.81 12.07 -2.99
CA HIS A 301 -4.79 12.72 -4.30
C HIS A 301 -6.10 13.48 -4.58
N ALA A 302 -7.25 12.86 -4.31
CA ALA A 302 -8.56 13.49 -4.48
C ALA A 302 -8.73 14.73 -3.58
N LEU A 303 -8.38 14.62 -2.29
CA LEU A 303 -8.43 15.74 -1.33
C LEU A 303 -7.50 16.89 -1.76
N LEU A 304 -6.29 16.56 -2.22
CA LEU A 304 -5.31 17.54 -2.66
C LEU A 304 -5.77 18.25 -3.94
N SER A 305 -6.30 17.49 -4.90
CA SER A 305 -6.83 18.01 -6.15
C SER A 305 -7.99 18.98 -5.92
N ASP A 306 -8.94 18.61 -5.06
CA ASP A 306 -10.03 19.49 -4.64
C ASP A 306 -9.53 20.77 -3.95
N ALA A 307 -8.54 20.65 -3.06
CA ALA A 307 -7.97 21.81 -2.37
C ALA A 307 -7.23 22.77 -3.30
N ILE A 308 -6.47 22.25 -4.26
CA ILE A 308 -5.79 23.06 -5.27
C ILE A 308 -6.82 23.72 -6.21
N TYR A 309 -7.87 23.00 -6.61
CA TYR A 309 -8.97 23.57 -7.39
C TYR A 309 -9.65 24.73 -6.66
N ARG A 310 -9.99 24.57 -5.39
CA ARG A 310 -10.56 25.66 -4.58
C ARG A 310 -9.59 26.83 -4.41
N ALA A 311 -8.30 26.55 -4.21
CA ALA A 311 -7.28 27.58 -4.08
C ALA A 311 -7.08 28.39 -5.38
N SER A 312 -7.09 27.73 -6.54
CA SER A 312 -6.91 28.37 -7.85
C SER A 312 -8.07 29.30 -8.23
N HIS A 313 -9.25 29.08 -7.65
CA HIS A 313 -10.45 29.90 -7.84
C HIS A 313 -10.70 30.91 -6.72
N SER A 314 -9.72 31.10 -5.82
CA SER A 314 -9.86 32.08 -4.74
C SER A 314 -9.34 33.46 -5.13
N ASP A 315 -10.01 34.52 -4.68
CA ASP A 315 -9.59 35.91 -4.96
C ASP A 315 -8.22 36.27 -4.36
N SER A 316 -7.80 35.56 -3.31
CA SER A 316 -6.59 35.89 -2.54
C SER A 316 -5.31 35.30 -3.11
N ILE A 317 -5.36 34.07 -3.62
CA ILE A 317 -4.19 33.31 -4.06
C ILE A 317 -4.36 32.66 -5.44
N GLY A 318 -5.54 32.77 -6.05
CA GLY A 318 -5.91 32.06 -7.27
C GLY A 318 -4.95 32.28 -8.43
N ASP A 319 -4.53 33.52 -8.66
CA ASP A 319 -3.63 33.89 -9.77
C ASP A 319 -2.32 33.09 -9.73
N TRP A 320 -1.61 33.13 -8.61
CA TRP A 320 -0.30 32.47 -8.53
C TRP A 320 -0.43 30.96 -8.36
N VAL A 321 -1.49 30.45 -7.74
CA VAL A 321 -1.76 29.01 -7.68
C VAL A 321 -2.00 28.46 -9.10
N SER A 322 -2.83 29.16 -9.89
CA SER A 322 -3.11 28.81 -11.28
C SER A 322 -1.88 28.89 -12.18
N GLU A 323 -0.93 29.79 -11.88
CA GLU A 323 0.34 29.88 -12.61
C GLU A 323 1.33 28.78 -12.21
N ARG A 324 1.42 28.45 -10.92
CA ARG A 324 2.60 27.76 -10.37
C ARG A 324 2.35 26.34 -9.90
N VAL A 325 1.10 25.97 -9.62
CA VAL A 325 0.80 24.70 -8.94
C VAL A 325 0.05 23.75 -9.85
N ARG A 326 0.51 22.50 -9.95
CA ARG A 326 -0.19 21.43 -10.68
C ARG A 326 -0.23 20.18 -9.82
N VAL A 327 -1.36 19.47 -9.81
CA VAL A 327 -1.45 18.12 -9.28
C VAL A 327 -1.41 17.18 -10.49
N LEU A 328 -0.45 16.26 -10.53
CA LEU A 328 -0.37 15.24 -11.56
C LEU A 328 -1.41 14.15 -11.29
N GLY A 329 -1.60 13.19 -12.20
CA GLY A 329 -2.43 12.03 -11.89
C GLY A 329 -1.88 11.24 -10.68
N PRO A 330 -2.67 10.33 -10.11
CA PRO A 330 -2.18 9.49 -9.03
C PRO A 330 -1.01 8.62 -9.51
N GLY A 331 0.06 8.53 -8.72
CA GLY A 331 1.26 7.80 -9.12
C GLY A 331 2.42 7.94 -8.15
N SER A 332 3.53 7.27 -8.46
CA SER A 332 4.78 7.29 -7.67
C SER A 332 6.00 7.27 -8.59
N LEU A 333 7.14 7.76 -8.10
CA LEU A 333 8.42 7.62 -8.80
C LEU A 333 8.91 6.16 -8.90
N LEU A 334 8.27 5.22 -8.20
CA LEU A 334 8.54 3.78 -8.32
C LEU A 334 7.90 3.15 -9.57
N GLN A 335 7.10 3.92 -10.32
CA GLN A 335 6.43 3.46 -11.54
C GLN A 335 7.19 3.98 -12.77
N ASP A 336 7.77 3.07 -13.55
CA ASP A 336 8.62 3.39 -14.69
C ASP A 336 7.89 4.26 -15.74
N GLU A 337 6.62 3.97 -16.02
CA GLU A 337 5.81 4.74 -16.96
C GLU A 337 5.70 6.22 -16.57
N TYR A 338 5.55 6.48 -15.27
CA TYR A 338 5.45 7.84 -14.73
C TYR A 338 6.78 8.60 -14.83
N THR A 339 7.89 7.92 -14.51
CA THR A 339 9.22 8.53 -14.62
C THR A 339 9.59 8.83 -16.07
N ALA A 340 9.20 7.95 -17.01
CA ALA A 340 9.38 8.16 -18.45
C ALA A 340 8.59 9.38 -18.95
N GLN A 341 7.35 9.56 -18.50
CA GLN A 341 6.56 10.75 -18.85
C GLN A 341 7.23 12.03 -18.34
N LEU A 342 7.70 12.03 -17.10
CA LEU A 342 8.36 13.18 -16.48
C LEU A 342 9.71 13.50 -17.12
N ALA A 343 10.42 12.50 -17.65
CA ALA A 343 11.71 12.69 -18.31
C ALA A 343 11.64 13.56 -19.58
N SER A 344 10.46 13.70 -20.20
CA SER A 344 10.25 14.64 -21.32
C SER A 344 10.43 16.11 -20.93
N LYS A 345 10.12 16.45 -19.67
CA LYS A 345 10.33 17.77 -19.07
C LYS A 345 10.78 17.58 -17.61
N PRO A 346 12.05 17.22 -17.39
CA PRO A 346 12.53 16.81 -16.09
C PRO A 346 12.49 18.00 -15.12
N PRO A 347 12.06 17.79 -13.88
CA PRO A 347 12.09 18.83 -12.86
C PRO A 347 13.51 19.26 -12.56
N MET A 348 13.67 20.51 -12.15
CA MET A 348 14.96 21.02 -11.72
C MET A 348 15.37 20.40 -10.39
N ALA A 349 14.41 20.31 -9.47
CA ALA A 349 14.61 19.66 -8.19
C ALA A 349 13.43 18.74 -7.81
N ILE A 350 13.70 17.71 -7.03
CA ILE A 350 12.68 16.80 -6.50
C ILE A 350 12.67 16.87 -4.98
N TYR A 351 11.47 16.93 -4.41
CA TYR A 351 11.23 16.84 -2.97
C TYR A 351 10.72 15.44 -2.60
N LEU A 352 11.23 14.88 -1.51
CA LEU A 352 10.79 13.62 -0.92
C LEU A 352 10.59 13.81 0.60
N ASP A 353 9.42 13.45 1.09
CA ASP A 353 9.02 13.34 2.50
C ASP A 353 8.15 12.08 2.67
N PRO A 354 8.69 10.89 2.36
CA PRO A 354 7.94 9.65 2.56
C PRO A 354 7.62 9.48 4.04
N MET A 355 6.48 8.87 4.34
CA MET A 355 6.04 8.66 5.70
C MET A 355 6.97 7.68 6.42
N PHE A 356 7.79 8.21 7.32
CA PHE A 356 8.75 7.42 8.08
C PHE A 356 8.03 6.58 9.14
N PRO A 357 8.32 5.26 9.27
CA PRO A 357 7.73 4.43 10.31
C PRO A 357 8.15 4.94 11.70
N HIS A 358 7.17 5.39 12.48
CA HIS A 358 7.44 5.90 13.82
C HIS A 358 7.77 4.74 14.78
N ARG A 359 9.05 4.62 15.14
CA ARG A 359 9.46 3.97 16.39
C ARG A 359 9.59 5.05 17.44
N ASP A 360 8.49 5.35 18.14
CA ASP A 360 8.46 5.74 19.56
C ASP A 360 7.09 6.32 19.98
N LYS A 361 6.64 5.91 21.16
CA LYS A 361 5.50 6.50 21.89
C LYS A 361 5.88 7.90 22.38
N SER A 362 5.65 8.96 21.61
CA SER A 362 5.66 10.30 22.20
C SER A 362 4.73 11.31 21.52
N ALA A 363 3.97 11.99 22.40
CA ALA A 363 3.10 13.15 22.23
C ALA A 363 1.91 13.01 21.25
N ALA A 364 0.79 13.64 21.61
CA ALA A 364 -0.42 13.75 20.81
C ALA A 364 -0.11 14.31 19.41
N VAL A 365 0.10 13.40 18.47
CA VAL A 365 0.19 13.69 17.04
C VAL A 365 -1.11 14.41 16.67
N LYS A 366 -1.00 15.55 15.96
CA LYS A 366 -2.17 16.32 15.52
C LYS A 366 -3.15 15.38 14.80
N LYS A 367 -4.46 15.54 15.02
CA LYS A 367 -5.51 14.61 14.55
C LYS A 367 -5.38 14.26 13.06
N ASP A 368 -5.05 15.23 12.21
CA ASP A 368 -4.81 15.03 10.76
C ASP A 368 -3.73 13.98 10.49
N MET A 369 -2.64 14.00 11.26
CA MET A 369 -1.51 13.08 11.10
C MET A 369 -1.87 11.67 11.61
N GLN A 370 -2.77 11.55 12.58
CA GLN A 370 -3.31 10.25 13.00
C GLN A 370 -4.20 9.66 11.90
N MET A 371 -5.03 10.48 11.25
CA MET A 371 -5.84 10.05 10.11
C MET A 371 -4.97 9.66 8.92
N LEU A 372 -3.94 10.43 8.60
CA LEU A 372 -3.01 10.13 7.51
C LEU A 372 -2.28 8.80 7.73
N GLN A 373 -1.76 8.58 8.94
CA GLN A 373 -1.09 7.33 9.32
C GLN A 373 -2.04 6.13 9.23
N ALA A 374 -3.27 6.30 9.72
CA ALA A 374 -4.28 5.25 9.66
C ALA A 374 -4.79 4.97 8.24
N LEU A 375 -4.71 5.95 7.33
CA LEU A 375 -5.12 5.80 5.93
C LEU A 375 -4.03 5.20 5.03
N VAL A 376 -2.76 5.56 5.25
CA VAL A 376 -1.66 5.24 4.34
C VAL A 376 -0.73 4.13 4.86
N GLY A 377 -0.65 3.89 6.18
CA GLY A 377 0.21 2.85 6.74
C GLY A 377 1.67 3.31 6.92
N SER A 378 2.65 2.46 6.62
CA SER A 378 4.07 2.84 6.52
C SER A 378 4.56 2.70 5.08
N ASP A 379 5.40 3.64 4.63
CA ASP A 379 6.02 3.58 3.30
C ASP A 379 7.25 2.65 3.36
N ASP A 380 7.01 1.35 3.42
CA ASP A 380 8.06 0.32 3.53
C ASP A 380 8.97 0.27 2.27
N ASP A 381 8.48 0.83 1.16
CA ASP A 381 9.18 0.97 -0.12
C ASP A 381 9.86 2.35 -0.30
N SER A 382 9.83 3.21 0.72
CA SER A 382 10.32 4.60 0.63
C SER A 382 11.79 4.72 0.23
N ASP A 383 12.64 3.76 0.61
CA ASP A 383 14.05 3.75 0.20
C ASP A 383 14.22 3.62 -1.33
N GLY A 384 13.27 2.99 -2.02
CA GLY A 384 13.26 2.88 -3.48
C GLY A 384 13.10 4.22 -4.21
N LEU A 385 12.63 5.28 -3.54
CA LEU A 385 12.33 6.58 -4.17
C LEU A 385 13.59 7.38 -4.52
N LEU A 386 14.72 7.16 -3.83
CA LEU A 386 15.89 8.00 -3.98
C LEU A 386 16.55 7.85 -5.37
N ALA A 387 16.72 6.62 -5.83
CA ALA A 387 17.36 6.33 -7.12
C ALA A 387 16.61 6.96 -8.32
N PRO A 388 15.29 6.76 -8.52
CA PRO A 388 14.56 7.40 -9.60
C PRO A 388 14.50 8.92 -9.46
N ALA A 389 14.43 9.45 -8.24
CA ALA A 389 14.51 10.90 -8.02
C ALA A 389 15.87 11.47 -8.46
N LEU A 390 16.97 10.80 -8.12
CA LEU A 390 18.31 11.20 -8.57
C LEU A 390 18.47 11.05 -10.09
N ALA A 391 17.87 10.06 -10.72
CA ALA A 391 17.90 9.92 -12.17
C ALA A 391 17.17 11.10 -12.86
N LEU A 392 15.98 11.45 -12.35
CA LEU A 392 15.06 12.38 -12.98
C LEU A 392 15.37 13.87 -12.71
N ALA A 393 15.75 14.24 -11.48
CA ALA A 393 16.07 15.62 -11.15
C ALA A 393 17.28 16.10 -11.94
N THR A 394 17.25 17.31 -12.51
CA THR A 394 18.44 17.81 -13.22
C THR A 394 19.49 18.39 -12.27
N HIS A 395 19.10 19.03 -11.16
CA HIS A 395 20.03 19.74 -10.28
C HIS A 395 20.16 19.12 -8.88
N ARG A 396 19.04 18.82 -8.21
CA ARG A 396 19.11 18.25 -6.85
C ARG A 396 17.88 17.48 -6.40
N VAL A 397 18.07 16.62 -5.42
CA VAL A 397 17.00 15.97 -4.65
C VAL A 397 17.10 16.44 -3.20
N VAL A 398 15.98 16.80 -2.59
CA VAL A 398 15.88 17.20 -1.19
C VAL A 398 14.98 16.21 -0.48
N VAL A 399 15.49 15.56 0.56
CA VAL A 399 14.76 14.56 1.33
C VAL A 399 14.55 15.05 2.76
N LYS A 400 13.31 15.17 3.21
CA LYS A 400 13.00 15.49 4.60
C LYS A 400 13.08 14.22 5.45
N ARG A 401 13.74 14.33 6.60
CA ARG A 401 13.92 13.22 7.56
C ARG A 401 13.76 13.70 8.99
N PRO A 402 13.20 12.88 9.90
CA PRO A 402 13.34 13.13 11.34
C PRO A 402 14.82 13.28 11.72
N ALA A 403 15.14 14.13 12.69
CA ALA A 403 16.53 14.50 13.00
C ALA A 403 17.47 13.29 13.23
N LYS A 404 16.96 12.21 13.83
CA LYS A 404 17.70 10.98 14.15
C LYS A 404 17.45 9.81 13.19
N ALA A 405 16.62 9.97 12.17
CA ALA A 405 16.35 8.89 11.22
C ALA A 405 17.59 8.60 10.35
N PRO A 406 17.80 7.35 9.92
CA PRO A 406 18.86 7.03 8.95
C PRO A 406 18.64 7.79 7.63
N PHE A 407 19.68 7.85 6.80
CA PHE A 407 19.53 8.39 5.45
C PHE A 407 18.63 7.50 4.60
N LEU A 408 17.91 8.10 3.66
CA LEU A 408 17.08 7.35 2.71
C LEU A 408 17.98 6.45 1.86
N ALA A 409 17.61 5.19 1.67
CA ALA A 409 18.39 4.16 1.01
C ALA A 409 19.81 3.96 1.58
N GLY A 410 20.06 4.37 2.83
CA GLY A 410 21.39 4.34 3.44
C GLY A 410 22.43 5.24 2.78
N GLN A 411 22.04 6.11 1.84
CA GLN A 411 22.96 6.93 1.04
C GLN A 411 23.23 8.28 1.73
N ALA A 412 24.49 8.63 1.96
CA ALA A 412 24.83 9.91 2.56
C ALA A 412 24.53 11.10 1.61
N PRO A 413 23.90 12.19 2.10
CA PRO A 413 23.69 13.40 1.31
C PRO A 413 24.98 14.22 1.18
N HIS A 414 25.01 15.13 0.19
CA HIS A 414 26.12 16.07 -0.01
C HIS A 414 26.11 17.20 1.02
N ALA A 415 24.91 17.61 1.45
CA ALA A 415 24.71 18.66 2.45
C ALA A 415 23.42 18.42 3.24
N GLN A 416 23.27 19.09 4.38
CA GLN A 416 22.07 18.99 5.21
C GLN A 416 21.64 20.38 5.70
N VAL A 417 20.32 20.62 5.76
CA VAL A 417 19.74 21.77 6.49
C VAL A 417 18.93 21.24 7.66
N SER A 418 19.36 21.56 8.88
CA SER A 418 18.66 21.11 10.10
C SER A 418 17.60 22.11 10.58
N SER A 419 16.54 21.59 11.19
CA SER A 419 15.54 22.33 11.96
C SER A 419 15.39 21.72 13.37
N LYS A 420 14.49 22.25 14.21
CA LYS A 420 14.30 21.76 15.59
C LYS A 420 13.86 20.29 15.68
N LYS A 421 13.11 19.76 14.71
CA LYS A 421 12.52 18.41 14.76
C LYS A 421 12.89 17.49 13.60
N HIS A 422 13.31 18.08 12.48
CA HIS A 422 13.64 17.35 11.26
C HIS A 422 14.87 17.99 10.61
N ARG A 423 15.37 17.35 9.57
CA ARG A 423 16.42 17.86 8.69
C ARG A 423 16.03 17.63 7.25
N PHE A 424 16.71 18.31 6.35
CA PHE A 424 16.63 18.12 4.91
C PHE A 424 17.99 17.64 4.42
N ASP A 425 18.04 16.41 3.94
CA ASP A 425 19.18 15.78 3.31
C ASP A 425 19.21 16.21 1.82
N ILE A 426 20.31 16.78 1.35
CA ILE A 426 20.43 17.38 0.02
C ILE A 426 21.41 16.58 -0.83
N TYR A 427 20.93 16.10 -1.97
CA TYR A 427 21.73 15.42 -2.97
C TYR A 427 21.92 16.34 -4.16
N ILE A 428 23.15 16.82 -4.36
CA ILE A 428 23.48 17.80 -5.39
C ILE A 428 24.01 17.06 -6.62
N LYS A 429 23.36 17.24 -7.76
CA LYS A 429 23.86 16.78 -9.08
C LYS A 429 24.58 17.90 -9.81
N GLN A 430 24.03 19.11 -9.74
CA GLN A 430 24.58 20.31 -10.35
C GLN A 430 24.31 21.53 -9.46
N ALA A 431 25.22 22.50 -9.48
CA ALA A 431 24.96 23.81 -8.89
C ALA A 431 23.83 24.53 -9.65
N TYR A 432 23.11 25.41 -8.97
CA TYR A 432 22.11 26.27 -9.60
C TYR A 432 22.72 27.35 -10.48
#